data_AF-A0A6P5GCN1-F1
#
_entry.id   AF-A0A6P5GCN1-F1
#
_cell.length_a   1.000
_cell.length_b   1.000
_cell.length_c   1.000
_cell.angle_alpha   90.00
_cell.angle_beta   90.00
_cell.angle_gamma   90.00
#
_symmetry.space_group_name_H-M   'P 1'
#
loop_
_entity.id
_entity.type
_entity.pdbx_description
1 polymer ?
#
loop_
_entity_poly.entity_id
_entity_poly.type
_entity_poly.pdbx_seq_one_letter_code
_entity_poly.pdbx_strand_id
1 'polypeptide(L)'
;MNHRNCFEALDKSLRDILKVNDDSVEERLFGGKTIVFGGDFRQVLPVIVGGTRQDIINALITKSYIWNNCRVFRLSTNMRLLRCPVNDSSKEKMANFAKWILDLGDGKLDAMKLETDEEPTWIKIPDALLMKSSSDGIKDIVSVVYDNIHQNYNDPAYLRDRAIITPMNETVDEINNYVL
;
A
#
# COMPACT_ATOMS: atom_id res chain seq x y z
N MET A 1 -5.65 5.44 3.01
CA MET A 1 -5.10 6.35 4.05
C MET A 1 -6.12 7.47 4.30
N ASN A 2 -6.40 7.86 5.55
CA ASN A 2 -7.42 8.87 5.86
C ASN A 2 -6.88 10.29 5.68
N HIS A 3 -7.76 11.22 5.33
CA HIS A 3 -7.43 12.65 5.28
C HIS A 3 -7.12 13.18 6.70
N ARG A 4 -6.17 14.12 6.83
CA ARG A 4 -5.81 14.76 8.10
C ARG A 4 -7.01 15.30 8.89
N ASN A 5 -8.01 15.83 8.19
CA ASN A 5 -9.22 16.40 8.79
C ASN A 5 -9.98 15.39 9.64
N CYS A 6 -9.91 14.09 9.34
CA CYS A 6 -10.52 13.06 10.18
C CYS A 6 -9.88 13.02 11.57
N PHE A 7 -8.55 13.11 11.64
CA PHE A 7 -7.80 13.12 12.90
C PHE A 7 -7.98 14.43 13.65
N GLU A 8 -8.02 15.55 12.93
CA GLU A 8 -8.25 16.88 13.52
C GLU A 8 -9.68 17.05 14.03
N ALA A 9 -10.66 16.49 13.34
CA ALA A 9 -12.05 16.46 13.80
C ALA A 9 -12.18 15.61 15.07
N LEU A 10 -11.47 14.46 15.13
CA LEU A 10 -11.44 13.64 16.34
C LEU A 10 -10.80 14.39 17.53
N ASP A 11 -9.66 15.06 17.30
CA ASP A 11 -9.01 15.88 18.33
C ASP A 11 -9.95 16.96 18.88
N LYS A 12 -10.55 17.76 17.99
CA LYS A 12 -11.51 18.82 18.37
C LYS A 12 -12.72 18.26 19.11
N SER A 13 -13.31 17.18 18.59
CA SER A 13 -14.48 16.56 19.21
C SER A 13 -14.18 16.05 20.62
N LEU A 14 -13.02 15.43 20.84
CA LEU A 14 -12.62 14.95 22.16
C LEU A 14 -12.32 16.10 23.13
N ARG A 15 -11.70 17.19 22.64
CA ARG A 15 -11.52 18.40 23.46
C ARG A 15 -12.86 18.97 23.89
N ASP A 16 -13.80 19.14 22.97
CA ASP A 16 -15.12 19.70 23.25
C ASP A 16 -15.91 18.86 24.26
N ILE A 17 -15.92 17.53 24.09
CA ILE A 17 -16.62 16.61 24.99
C ILE A 17 -16.01 16.62 26.39
N LEU A 18 -14.68 16.68 26.49
CA LEU A 18 -13.97 16.55 27.78
C LEU A 18 -13.81 17.89 28.51
N LYS A 19 -13.91 19.02 27.81
CA LYS A 19 -13.86 20.38 28.38
C LYS A 19 -14.92 20.62 29.46
N VAL A 20 -16.07 19.94 29.38
CA VAL A 20 -17.15 20.04 30.38
C VAL A 20 -16.66 19.80 31.81
N ASN A 21 -15.60 19.02 31.99
CA ASN A 21 -15.11 18.60 33.31
C ASN A 21 -13.79 19.27 33.74
N ASP A 22 -13.08 19.95 32.83
CA ASP A 22 -11.75 20.54 33.10
C ASP A 22 -11.38 21.56 31.99
N ASP A 23 -11.28 22.84 32.34
CA ASP A 23 -10.93 23.92 31.40
C ASP A 23 -9.48 23.82 30.89
N SER A 24 -8.59 23.09 31.58
CA SER A 24 -7.20 22.89 31.15
C SER A 24 -7.03 21.89 30.00
N VAL A 25 -8.13 21.29 29.54
CA VAL A 25 -8.17 20.29 28.48
C VAL A 25 -8.02 20.92 27.09
N GLU A 26 -8.32 22.21 26.92
CA GLU A 26 -8.30 22.89 25.62
C GLU A 26 -6.92 22.86 24.94
N GLU A 27 -5.85 22.87 25.73
CA GLU A 27 -4.47 22.81 25.22
C GLU A 27 -3.97 21.36 24.99
N ARG A 28 -4.68 20.34 25.50
CA ARG A 28 -4.26 18.93 25.44
C ARG A 28 -4.81 18.27 24.18
N LEU A 29 -3.92 17.68 23.38
CA LEU A 29 -4.32 16.83 22.25
C LEU A 29 -5.23 15.70 22.71
N PHE A 30 -6.28 15.44 21.92
CA PHE A 30 -7.35 14.47 22.12
C PHE A 30 -7.98 14.56 23.51
N GLY A 31 -8.06 15.78 24.06
CA GLY A 31 -8.53 16.04 25.41
C GLY A 31 -7.75 15.28 26.50
N GLY A 32 -6.44 15.09 26.28
CA GLY A 32 -5.54 14.38 27.19
C GLY A 32 -5.58 12.85 27.08
N LYS A 33 -6.28 12.29 26.08
CA LYS A 33 -6.26 10.85 25.83
C LYS A 33 -4.97 10.43 25.13
N THR A 34 -4.44 9.29 25.55
CA THR A 34 -3.33 8.65 24.84
C THR A 34 -3.84 8.00 23.57
N ILE A 35 -3.34 8.47 22.42
CA ILE A 35 -3.69 7.94 21.10
C ILE A 35 -2.49 7.21 20.49
N VAL A 36 -2.74 6.04 19.92
CA VAL A 36 -1.74 5.28 19.15
C VAL A 36 -2.22 5.18 17.72
N PHE A 37 -1.46 5.74 16.80
CA PHE A 37 -1.69 5.56 15.36
C PHE A 37 -0.93 4.34 14.87
N GLY A 38 -1.63 3.46 14.16
CA GLY A 38 -1.05 2.32 13.47
C GLY A 38 -1.27 2.45 11.97
N GLY A 39 -0.24 2.18 11.17
CA GLY A 39 -0.34 2.23 9.72
C GLY A 39 1.01 2.00 9.04
N ASP A 40 0.96 1.87 7.72
CA ASP A 40 2.14 1.82 6.87
C ASP A 40 2.12 3.01 5.90
N PHE A 41 3.12 3.89 6.01
CA PHE A 41 3.24 5.08 5.18
C PHE A 41 3.66 4.76 3.73
N ARG A 42 4.01 3.50 3.44
CA ARG A 42 4.24 3.00 2.07
C ARG A 42 2.93 2.62 1.36
N GLN A 43 1.79 2.72 2.04
CA GLN A 43 0.47 2.56 1.41
C GLN A 43 0.10 3.77 0.56
N VAL A 44 -0.93 3.59 -0.29
CA VAL A 44 -1.48 4.66 -1.13
C VAL A 44 -1.86 5.90 -0.31
N LEU A 45 -1.52 7.07 -0.87
CA LEU A 45 -1.88 8.37 -0.31
C LEU A 45 -3.41 8.56 -0.28
N PRO A 46 -3.95 9.50 0.51
CA PRO A 46 -5.37 9.85 0.45
C PRO A 46 -5.77 10.26 -0.96
N VAL A 47 -6.90 9.74 -1.44
CA VAL A 47 -7.44 10.08 -2.76
C VAL A 47 -8.22 11.39 -2.64
N ILE A 48 -7.80 12.42 -3.39
CA ILE A 48 -8.49 13.70 -3.50
C ILE A 48 -9.01 13.84 -4.93
N VAL A 49 -10.32 13.73 -5.11
CA VAL A 49 -10.96 13.77 -6.44
C VAL A 49 -10.74 15.14 -7.07
N GLY A 50 -10.13 15.19 -8.25
CA GLY A 50 -9.77 16.44 -8.93
C GLY A 50 -8.67 17.25 -8.24
N GLY A 51 -8.03 16.70 -7.20
CA GLY A 51 -6.98 17.37 -6.45
C GLY A 51 -5.63 17.34 -7.16
N THR A 52 -4.84 18.37 -6.91
CA THR A 52 -3.44 18.44 -7.34
C THR A 52 -2.53 17.60 -6.45
N ARG A 53 -1.27 17.40 -6.85
CA ARG A 53 -0.24 16.77 -6.00
C ARG A 53 -0.10 17.51 -4.66
N GLN A 54 -0.20 18.84 -4.67
CA GLN A 54 -0.15 19.68 -3.48
C GLN A 54 -1.34 19.41 -2.56
N ASP A 55 -2.54 19.23 -3.11
CA ASP A 55 -3.75 18.90 -2.33
C ASP A 55 -3.61 17.54 -1.64
N ILE A 56 -3.09 16.54 -2.35
CA ILE A 56 -2.81 15.21 -1.78
C ILE A 56 -1.82 15.33 -0.63
N ILE A 57 -0.72 16.07 -0.82
CA ILE A 57 0.29 16.30 0.23
C ILE A 57 -0.35 17.02 1.43
N ASN A 58 -1.17 18.03 1.18
CA ASN A 58 -1.87 18.80 2.23
C ASN A 58 -2.89 17.95 2.99
N ALA A 59 -3.42 16.88 2.39
CA ALA A 59 -4.33 15.96 3.04
C ALA A 59 -3.63 14.97 3.99
N LEU A 60 -2.30 14.87 3.98
CA LEU A 60 -1.56 13.91 4.82
C LEU A 60 -1.57 14.30 6.30
N ILE A 61 -1.60 13.29 7.18
CA ILE A 61 -1.48 13.49 8.63
C ILE A 61 -0.19 14.21 9.01
N THR A 62 0.88 14.05 8.22
CA THR A 62 2.17 14.74 8.40
C THR A 62 2.08 16.25 8.21
N LYS A 63 1.00 16.75 7.60
CA LYS A 63 0.67 18.17 7.47
C LYS A 63 -0.34 18.66 8.51
N SER A 64 -0.70 17.85 9.49
CA SER A 64 -1.56 18.25 10.61
C SER A 64 -0.74 18.85 11.75
N TYR A 65 -1.33 19.77 12.52
CA TYR A 65 -0.73 20.28 13.77
C TYR A 65 -0.50 19.17 14.79
N ILE A 66 -1.27 18.07 14.72
CA ILE A 66 -1.14 16.90 15.59
C ILE A 66 0.23 16.24 15.42
N TRP A 67 0.77 16.22 14.19
CA TRP A 67 1.98 15.46 13.86
C TRP A 67 3.22 15.89 14.63
N ASN A 68 3.33 17.19 14.95
CA ASN A 68 4.48 17.74 15.69
C ASN A 68 4.59 17.18 17.12
N ASN A 69 3.53 16.59 17.64
CA ASN A 69 3.49 15.99 18.98
C ASN A 69 3.54 14.46 18.94
N CYS A 70 3.59 13.86 17.75
CA CYS A 70 3.65 12.41 17.59
C CYS A 70 5.07 11.90 17.81
N ARG A 71 5.21 10.87 18.66
CA ARG A 71 6.44 10.07 18.72
C ARG A 71 6.32 8.89 17.77
N VAL A 72 7.27 8.78 16.84
CA VAL A 72 7.28 7.71 15.83
C VAL A 72 7.99 6.47 16.37
N PHE A 73 7.31 5.33 16.29
CA PHE A 73 7.89 4.00 16.56
C PHE A 73 7.85 3.16 15.28
N ARG A 74 9.00 2.60 14.88
CA ARG A 74 9.13 1.80 13.66
C ARG A 74 9.25 0.32 14.02
N LEU A 75 8.33 -0.49 13.52
CA LEU A 75 8.44 -1.95 13.57
C LEU A 75 9.29 -2.42 12.38
N SER A 76 10.36 -3.16 12.66
CA SER A 76 11.32 -3.64 11.65
C SER A 76 11.22 -5.15 11.37
N THR A 77 10.60 -5.90 12.27
CA THR A 77 10.54 -7.37 12.18
C THR A 77 9.30 -7.83 11.42
N ASN A 78 9.50 -8.43 10.24
CA ASN A 78 8.40 -9.01 9.46
C ASN A 78 8.06 -10.43 9.97
N MET A 79 7.11 -10.51 10.89
CA MET A 79 6.66 -11.77 11.49
C MET A 79 6.04 -12.75 10.47
N ARG A 80 5.50 -12.25 9.34
CA ARG A 80 4.92 -13.08 8.30
C ARG A 80 6.00 -13.85 7.54
N LEU A 81 7.09 -13.19 7.18
CA LEU A 81 8.22 -13.83 6.50
C LEU A 81 8.96 -14.80 7.42
N LEU A 82 9.06 -14.50 8.72
CA LEU A 82 9.70 -15.38 9.71
C LEU A 82 9.00 -16.74 9.89
N ARG A 83 7.68 -16.80 9.66
CA ARG A 83 6.88 -18.01 9.82
C ARG A 83 6.78 -18.84 8.56
N CYS A 84 7.39 -18.41 7.46
CA CYS A 84 7.29 -19.11 6.18
C CYS A 84 8.25 -20.31 6.19
N PRO A 85 7.76 -21.56 6.11
CA PRO A 85 8.63 -22.73 6.02
C PRO A 85 9.25 -22.78 4.62
N VAL A 86 10.50 -22.35 4.50
CA VAL A 86 11.24 -22.36 3.23
C VAL A 86 12.60 -23.01 3.42
N ASN A 87 13.06 -23.72 2.38
CA ASN A 87 14.44 -24.19 2.29
C ASN A 87 15.42 -23.00 2.24
N ASP A 88 16.71 -23.24 2.49
CA ASP A 88 17.68 -22.15 2.64
C ASP A 88 17.87 -21.31 1.37
N SER A 89 17.77 -21.92 0.17
CA SER A 89 17.83 -21.20 -1.11
C SER A 89 16.64 -20.25 -1.33
N SER A 90 15.43 -20.66 -0.94
CA SER A 90 14.23 -19.82 -1.06
C SER A 90 14.20 -18.69 -0.02
N LYS A 91 14.85 -18.86 1.15
CA LYS A 91 14.98 -17.79 2.14
C LYS A 91 15.78 -16.60 1.58
N GLU A 92 16.88 -16.86 0.88
CA GLU A 92 17.72 -15.80 0.30
C GLU A 92 16.96 -15.00 -0.76
N LYS A 93 16.29 -15.69 -1.70
CA LYS A 93 15.44 -15.04 -2.71
C LYS A 93 14.34 -14.18 -2.09
N MET A 94 13.69 -14.70 -1.06
CA MET A 94 12.64 -13.99 -0.33
C MET A 94 13.19 -12.76 0.42
N ALA A 95 14.37 -12.87 1.04
CA ALA A 95 15.04 -11.75 1.69
C ALA A 95 15.43 -10.65 0.68
N ASN A 96 15.96 -11.04 -0.48
CA ASN A 96 16.31 -10.11 -1.55
C ASN A 96 15.08 -9.39 -2.10
N PHE A 97 13.99 -10.12 -2.34
CA PHE A 97 12.72 -9.52 -2.76
C PHE A 97 12.14 -8.59 -1.70
N ALA A 98 12.15 -8.99 -0.42
CA ALA A 98 11.67 -8.16 0.68
C ALA A 98 12.48 -6.86 0.80
N LYS A 99 13.81 -6.94 0.65
CA LYS A 99 14.68 -5.77 0.61
C LYS A 99 14.34 -4.85 -0.56
N TRP A 100 14.20 -5.41 -1.77
CA TRP A 100 13.85 -4.64 -2.96
C TRP A 100 12.51 -3.88 -2.81
N ILE A 101 11.47 -4.54 -2.27
CA ILE A 101 10.17 -3.90 -1.98
C ILE A 101 10.31 -2.78 -0.94
N LEU A 102 11.15 -2.97 0.09
CA LEU A 102 11.40 -1.93 1.09
C LEU A 102 12.14 -0.74 0.50
N ASP A 103 13.16 -0.98 -0.33
CA ASP A 103 13.92 0.07 -1.00
C ASP A 103 13.04 0.84 -2.00
N LEU A 104 12.12 0.14 -2.70
CA LEU A 104 11.08 0.75 -3.53
C LEU A 104 10.19 1.69 -2.71
N GLY A 105 9.62 1.19 -1.60
CA GLY A 105 8.71 1.98 -0.77
C GLY A 105 9.40 3.12 0.01
N ASP A 106 10.70 3.00 0.28
CA ASP A 106 11.52 4.06 0.89
C ASP A 106 12.07 5.06 -0.15
N GLY A 107 11.83 4.84 -1.45
CA GLY A 107 12.32 5.71 -2.53
C GLY A 107 13.85 5.69 -2.70
N LYS A 108 14.49 4.55 -2.39
CA LYS A 108 15.95 4.38 -2.47
C LYS A 108 16.43 3.78 -3.80
N LEU A 109 15.51 3.28 -4.61
CA LEU A 109 15.85 2.74 -5.93
C LEU A 109 16.16 3.88 -6.90
N ASP A 110 17.11 3.63 -7.79
CA ASP A 110 17.44 4.57 -8.86
C ASP A 110 16.23 4.75 -9.78
N ALA A 111 15.72 5.97 -9.83
CA ALA A 111 14.65 6.35 -10.74
C ALA A 111 15.25 6.86 -12.06
N MET A 112 14.65 6.45 -13.16
CA MET A 112 14.98 6.87 -14.51
C MET A 112 14.01 7.96 -14.95
N LYS A 113 14.53 8.88 -15.77
CA LYS A 113 13.75 9.93 -16.42
C LYS A 113 13.54 9.55 -17.88
N LEU A 114 12.29 9.51 -18.35
CA LEU A 114 12.01 9.44 -19.79
C LEU A 114 12.02 10.84 -20.39
N GLU A 115 12.20 10.95 -21.71
CA GLU A 115 12.33 12.24 -22.40
C GLU A 115 11.13 13.17 -22.19
N THR A 116 9.95 12.61 -21.95
CA THR A 116 8.69 13.32 -21.75
C THR A 116 8.46 13.82 -20.33
N ASP A 117 9.27 13.37 -19.36
CA ASP A 117 9.00 13.62 -17.95
C ASP A 117 9.76 14.85 -17.43
N GLU A 118 9.23 15.50 -16.39
CA GLU A 118 9.92 16.59 -15.71
C GLU A 118 10.96 16.07 -14.71
N GLU A 119 10.65 14.96 -14.02
CA GLU A 119 11.44 14.35 -12.96
C GLU A 119 11.60 12.82 -13.15
N PRO A 120 12.65 12.19 -12.61
CA PRO A 120 12.84 10.74 -12.69
C PRO A 120 11.84 10.01 -11.79
N THR A 121 10.88 9.30 -12.40
CA THR A 121 9.80 8.57 -11.70
C THR A 121 9.72 7.10 -12.07
N TRP A 122 10.49 6.66 -13.08
CA TRP A 122 10.42 5.29 -13.59
C TRP A 122 11.40 4.38 -12.88
N ILE A 123 10.93 3.20 -12.47
CA ILE A 123 11.75 2.22 -11.77
C ILE A 123 11.86 0.97 -12.63
N LYS A 124 13.07 0.45 -12.81
CA LYS A 124 13.28 -0.82 -13.50
C LYS A 124 12.81 -1.97 -12.61
N ILE A 125 11.77 -2.67 -13.05
CA ILE A 125 11.33 -3.91 -12.42
C ILE A 125 12.34 -5.02 -12.80
N PRO A 126 12.83 -5.81 -11.83
CA PRO A 126 13.69 -6.96 -12.12
C PRO A 126 13.06 -7.94 -13.11
N ASP A 127 13.84 -8.39 -14.10
CA ASP A 127 13.37 -9.30 -15.16
C ASP A 127 12.76 -10.61 -14.61
N ALA A 128 13.23 -11.06 -13.44
CA ALA A 128 12.70 -12.23 -12.76
C ALA A 128 11.25 -12.07 -12.24
N LEU A 129 10.74 -10.83 -12.16
CA LEU A 129 9.36 -10.50 -11.78
C LEU A 129 8.47 -10.22 -13.00
N LEU A 130 9.05 -10.19 -14.20
CA LEU A 130 8.33 -9.90 -15.43
C LEU A 130 7.88 -11.19 -16.11
N MET A 131 6.67 -11.17 -16.65
CA MET A 131 6.20 -12.19 -17.57
C MET A 131 6.53 -11.79 -19.01
N LYS A 132 6.72 -12.79 -19.88
CA LYS A 132 6.83 -12.54 -21.32
C LYS A 132 5.42 -12.37 -21.89
N SER A 133 5.14 -11.21 -22.48
CA SER A 133 3.89 -10.97 -23.21
C SER A 133 4.03 -11.36 -24.68
N SER A 134 3.02 -12.05 -25.19
CA SER A 134 2.74 -12.27 -26.60
C SER A 134 1.83 -11.15 -27.14
N SER A 135 1.07 -11.42 -28.19
CA SER A 135 0.09 -10.47 -28.76
C SER A 135 -1.18 -10.33 -27.93
N ASP A 136 -1.49 -11.30 -27.05
CA ASP A 136 -2.70 -11.31 -26.22
C ASP A 136 -2.35 -11.38 -24.73
N GLY A 137 -2.19 -10.21 -24.12
CA GLY A 137 -1.77 -10.09 -22.72
C GLY A 137 -2.76 -10.69 -21.72
N ILE A 138 -4.07 -10.70 -22.02
CA ILE A 138 -5.09 -11.30 -21.15
C ILE A 138 -4.91 -12.82 -21.16
N LYS A 139 -4.80 -13.42 -22.34
CA LYS A 139 -4.53 -14.86 -22.45
C LYS A 139 -3.22 -15.24 -21.77
N ASP A 140 -2.17 -14.43 -21.93
CA ASP A 140 -0.88 -14.70 -21.31
C ASP A 140 -0.96 -14.69 -19.78
N ILE A 141 -1.55 -13.65 -19.17
CA ILE A 141 -1.62 -13.55 -17.70
C ILE A 141 -2.49 -14.66 -17.12
N VAL A 142 -3.60 -14.99 -17.77
CA VAL A 142 -4.47 -16.10 -17.35
C VAL A 142 -3.73 -17.42 -17.47
N SER A 143 -2.98 -17.65 -18.54
CA SER A 143 -2.23 -18.90 -18.72
C SER A 143 -1.08 -19.07 -17.71
N VAL A 144 -0.46 -17.97 -17.29
CA VAL A 144 0.63 -17.97 -16.30
C VAL A 144 0.10 -18.16 -14.88
N VAL A 145 -1.03 -17.54 -14.53
CA VAL A 145 -1.59 -17.59 -13.17
C VAL A 145 -2.52 -18.79 -12.97
N TYR A 146 -3.37 -19.07 -13.94
CA TYR A 146 -4.37 -20.15 -13.91
C TYR A 146 -4.08 -21.20 -14.99
N ASP A 147 -3.02 -21.96 -14.78
CA ASP A 147 -2.62 -23.06 -15.64
C ASP A 147 -3.70 -24.15 -15.75
N ASN A 148 -4.19 -24.39 -16.97
CA ASN A 148 -5.25 -25.37 -17.26
C ASN A 148 -6.55 -25.15 -16.47
N ILE A 149 -7.00 -23.89 -16.35
CA ILE A 149 -8.20 -23.55 -15.58
C ILE A 149 -9.44 -24.39 -15.94
N HIS A 150 -9.64 -24.73 -17.22
CA HIS A 150 -10.76 -25.56 -17.67
C HIS A 150 -10.81 -26.95 -17.02
N GLN A 151 -9.68 -27.47 -16.54
CA GLN A 151 -9.58 -28.75 -15.84
C GLN A 151 -9.70 -28.58 -14.32
N ASN A 152 -9.23 -27.45 -13.79
CA ASN A 152 -9.05 -27.24 -12.35
C ASN A 152 -10.08 -26.28 -11.73
N TYR A 153 -11.05 -25.77 -12.49
CA TYR A 153 -12.02 -24.77 -12.03
C TYR A 153 -12.86 -25.21 -10.82
N ASN A 154 -13.02 -26.52 -10.61
CA ASN A 154 -13.75 -27.08 -9.47
C ASN A 154 -12.84 -27.47 -8.29
N ASP A 155 -11.52 -27.30 -8.39
CA ASP A 155 -10.58 -27.63 -7.32
C ASP A 155 -10.35 -26.41 -6.41
N PRO A 156 -10.87 -26.42 -5.16
CA PRO A 156 -10.69 -25.30 -4.25
C PRO A 156 -9.22 -25.11 -3.84
N ALA A 157 -8.42 -26.17 -3.81
CA ALA A 157 -7.00 -26.07 -3.46
C ALA A 157 -6.21 -25.36 -4.56
N TYR A 158 -6.52 -25.65 -5.82
CA TYR A 158 -5.97 -24.96 -6.97
C TYR A 158 -6.32 -23.46 -6.97
N LEU A 159 -7.60 -23.12 -6.75
CA LEU A 159 -8.06 -21.73 -6.82
C LEU A 159 -7.55 -20.86 -5.66
N ARG A 160 -7.39 -21.43 -4.46
CA ARG A 160 -7.05 -20.68 -3.25
C ARG A 160 -5.73 -19.91 -3.34
N ASP A 161 -4.73 -20.47 -4.02
CA ASP A 161 -3.36 -19.97 -3.97
C ASP A 161 -3.04 -19.01 -5.14
N ARG A 162 -4.06 -18.54 -5.86
CA ARG A 162 -3.93 -17.75 -7.10
C ARG A 162 -4.83 -16.52 -7.07
N ALA A 163 -4.35 -15.42 -7.65
CA ALA A 163 -5.12 -14.21 -7.88
C ALA A 163 -4.47 -13.37 -8.98
N ILE A 164 -5.28 -12.71 -9.80
CA ILE A 164 -4.83 -11.65 -10.71
C ILE A 164 -5.29 -10.32 -10.11
N ILE A 165 -4.37 -9.38 -9.95
CA ILE A 165 -4.64 -8.05 -9.42
C ILE A 165 -4.35 -7.05 -10.53
N THR A 166 -5.32 -6.20 -10.87
CA THR A 166 -5.18 -5.15 -11.88
C THR A 166 -5.38 -3.76 -11.25
N PRO A 167 -4.87 -2.70 -11.91
CA PRO A 167 -5.06 -1.33 -11.42
C PRO A 167 -6.49 -0.79 -11.61
N MET A 168 -7.24 -1.31 -12.59
CA MET A 168 -8.55 -0.79 -13.00
C MET A 168 -9.61 -1.88 -13.01
N ASN A 169 -10.82 -1.51 -12.58
CA ASN A 169 -11.98 -2.40 -12.58
C ASN A 169 -12.36 -2.84 -14.00
N GLU A 170 -12.22 -1.97 -15.00
CA GLU A 170 -12.48 -2.32 -16.41
C GLU A 170 -11.63 -3.52 -16.85
N THR A 171 -10.34 -3.53 -16.51
CA THR A 171 -9.45 -4.66 -16.79
C THR A 171 -9.80 -5.89 -15.94
N VAL A 172 -10.32 -5.72 -14.72
CA VAL A 172 -10.87 -6.84 -13.94
C VAL A 172 -12.04 -7.47 -14.69
N ASP A 173 -12.96 -6.66 -15.20
CA ASP A 173 -14.14 -7.11 -15.92
C ASP A 173 -13.76 -7.82 -17.24
N GLU A 174 -12.80 -7.29 -17.99
CA GLU A 174 -12.27 -7.93 -19.20
C GLU A 174 -11.67 -9.32 -18.91
N ILE A 175 -10.84 -9.43 -17.87
CA ILE A 175 -10.23 -10.71 -17.48
C ILE A 175 -11.31 -11.66 -16.94
N ASN A 176 -12.24 -11.17 -16.13
CA ASN A 176 -13.33 -12.00 -15.61
C ASN A 176 -14.21 -12.53 -16.74
N ASN A 177 -14.58 -11.71 -17.72
CA ASN A 177 -15.36 -12.16 -18.89
C ASN A 177 -14.59 -13.18 -19.76
N TYR A 178 -13.26 -13.16 -19.72
CA TYR A 178 -12.44 -14.16 -20.41
C TYR A 178 -12.40 -15.50 -19.65
N VAL A 179 -12.46 -15.46 -18.32
CA VAL A 179 -12.21 -16.62 -17.44
C VAL A 179 -13.49 -17.28 -16.90
N LEU A 180 -14.50 -16.50 -16.54
CA LEU A 180 -15.75 -16.88 -15.86
C LEU A 180 -16.92 -16.96 -16.83
#